data_AF-A0ABD7SRJ2-F1
#
_entry.id   AF-A0ABD7SRJ2-F1
#
_cell.length_a   1.000
_cell.length_b   1.000
_cell.length_c   1.000
_cell.angle_alpha   90.00
_cell.angle_beta   90.00
_cell.angle_gamma   90.00
#
_symmetry.space_group_name_H-M   'P 1'
#
loop_
_entity.id
_entity.type
_entity.pdbx_description
1 polymer ?
#
loop_
_entity_poly.entity_id
_entity_poly.type
_entity_poly.pdbx_seq_one_letter_code
_entity_poly.pdbx_strand_id
1 'polypeptide(L)' 'MYITQAINNINRSLMETKGINLTYCVCDNEKFNTIVFAYRTRKITLDEATVQIVSTIIEHKGEQV' A
#
# COMPACT_ATOMS: atom_id res chain seq x y z
N MET A 1 -4.19 -16.80 -0.38
CA MET A 1 -2.75 -17.00 -0.67
C MET A 1 -2.12 -15.87 -1.49
N TYR A 2 -2.75 -15.34 -2.56
CA TYR A 2 -2.17 -14.25 -3.39
C TYR A 2 -2.15 -12.85 -2.77
N ILE A 3 -3.12 -12.52 -1.91
CA ILE A 3 -3.22 -11.18 -1.30
C ILE A 3 -2.02 -10.91 -0.39
N THR A 4 -1.61 -11.91 0.41
CA THR A 4 -0.46 -11.83 1.31
C THR A 4 0.86 -11.56 0.57
N GLN A 5 1.02 -12.12 -0.63
CA GLN A 5 2.24 -11.92 -1.43
C GLN A 5 2.29 -10.52 -2.05
N ALA A 6 1.15 -10.01 -2.52
CA ALA A 6 1.05 -8.65 -3.03
C ALA A 6 1.33 -7.61 -1.94
N ILE A 7 0.74 -7.78 -0.75
CA ILE A 7 0.98 -6.92 0.42
C ILE A 7 2.46 -6.97 0.82
N ASN A 8 3.09 -8.14 0.87
CA ASN A 8 4.50 -8.26 1.23
C ASN A 8 5.43 -7.56 0.22
N ASN A 9 5.16 -7.69 -1.08
CA ASN A 9 5.94 -6.98 -2.11
C ASN A 9 5.85 -5.47 -1.95
N ILE A 10 4.64 -4.96 -1.70
CA ILE A 10 4.42 -3.53 -1.50
C ILE A 10 5.06 -3.06 -0.19
N ASN A 11 4.92 -3.82 0.91
CA ASN A 11 5.55 -3.48 2.18
C ASN A 11 7.07 -3.40 2.05
N ARG A 12 7.69 -4.36 1.36
CA ARG A 12 9.12 -4.33 1.10
C ARG A 12 9.51 -3.11 0.27
N SER A 13 8.78 -2.82 -0.80
CA SER A 13 9.02 -1.64 -1.64
C SER A 13 8.89 -0.33 -0.84
N LEU A 14 7.88 -0.19 0.01
CA LEU A 14 7.69 0.97 0.88
C LEU A 14 8.83 1.14 1.89
N MET A 15 9.28 0.04 2.48
CA MET A 15 10.39 0.07 3.43
C MET A 15 11.71 0.43 2.74
N GLU A 16 12.00 -0.16 1.57
CA GLU A 16 13.22 0.08 0.79
C GLU A 16 13.27 1.48 0.18
N THR A 17 12.14 2.01 -0.31
CA THR A 17 12.11 3.26 -1.08
C THR A 17 11.68 4.49 -0.28
N LYS A 18 10.87 4.30 0.78
CA LYS A 18 10.28 5.40 1.57
C LYS A 18 10.56 5.29 3.06
N GLY A 19 11.17 4.20 3.53
CA GLY A 19 11.37 3.96 4.96
C GLY A 19 10.07 3.77 5.75
N ILE A 20 8.97 3.45 5.06
CA ILE A 20 7.64 3.29 5.68
C ILE A 20 7.41 1.81 5.93
N ASN A 21 7.13 1.45 7.18
CA ASN A 21 6.66 0.12 7.55
C ASN A 21 5.13 0.12 7.55
N LEU A 22 4.50 -0.72 6.73
CA LEU A 22 3.06 -0.96 6.81
C LEU A 22 2.76 -1.68 8.13
N THR A 23 2.48 -0.90 9.16
CA THR A 23 1.84 -1.45 10.36
C THR A 23 0.38 -1.77 9.99
N TYR A 24 -0.18 -2.83 10.58
CA TYR A 24 -1.49 -3.42 10.27
C TYR A 24 -2.66 -2.42 10.07
N CYS A 25 -2.55 -1.17 10.55
CA CYS A 25 -3.53 -0.09 10.39
C CYS A 25 -4.04 0.17 8.96
N VAL A 26 -3.24 -0.09 7.91
CA VAL A 26 -3.63 0.30 6.54
C VAL A 26 -4.46 -0.78 5.84
N CYS A 27 -4.48 -2.01 6.36
CA CYS A 27 -5.23 -3.13 5.77
C CYS A 27 -6.76 -2.94 5.82
N ASP A 28 -7.28 -2.16 6.77
CA ASP A 28 -8.72 -1.84 6.87
C ASP A 28 -9.14 -0.63 6.01
N ASN A 29 -8.20 0.00 5.30
CA ASN A 29 -8.54 1.09 4.38
C ASN A 29 -9.00 0.53 3.03
N GLU A 30 -10.24 0.82 2.64
CA GLU A 30 -10.82 0.40 1.34
C GLU A 30 -9.96 0.85 0.15
N LYS A 31 -9.34 2.04 0.23
CA LYS A 31 -8.39 2.52 -0.79
C LYS A 31 -7.16 1.62 -0.88
N PHE A 32 -6.59 1.20 0.25
CA PHE A 32 -5.44 0.30 0.27
C PHE A 32 -5.77 -1.06 -0.37
N ASN A 33 -6.91 -1.65 0.00
CA ASN A 33 -7.34 -2.92 -0.59
C ASN A 33 -7.58 -2.81 -2.10
N THR A 34 -8.11 -1.68 -2.56
CA THR A 34 -8.29 -1.39 -4.00
C THR A 34 -6.94 -1.33 -4.73
N ILE A 35 -5.94 -0.66 -4.16
CA ILE A 35 -4.59 -0.56 -4.74
C ILE A 35 -3.90 -1.92 -4.79
N VAL A 36 -3.96 -2.69 -3.69
CA VAL A 36 -3.42 -4.06 -3.63
C VAL A 36 -4.09 -4.96 -4.68
N PHE A 37 -5.40 -4.82 -4.87
CA PHE A 37 -6.13 -5.56 -5.88
C PHE A 37 -5.72 -5.17 -7.31
N ALA A 38 -5.55 -3.88 -7.58
CA ALA A 38 -5.08 -3.38 -8.89
C ALA A 38 -3.67 -3.90 -9.21
N TYR A 39 -2.76 -3.89 -8.24
CA TYR A 39 -1.42 -4.46 -8.41
C TYR A 39 -1.47 -5.97 -8.66
N ARG A 40 -2.26 -6.70 -7.86
CA ARG A 40 -2.43 -8.16 -8.02
C ARG A 40 -2.99 -8.53 -9.40
N THR A 41 -3.90 -7.72 -9.93
CA THR A 41 -4.50 -7.93 -11.26
C THR A 41 -3.64 -7.38 -12.40
N ARG A 42 -2.41 -6.92 -12.08
CA ARG A 42 -1.44 -6.33 -13.03
C ARG A 42 -1.99 -5.11 -13.78
N LYS A 43 -2.98 -4.43 -13.21
CA LYS A 43 -3.52 -3.16 -13.75
C LYS A 43 -2.58 -1.99 -13.49
N ILE A 44 -1.80 -2.07 -12.42
CA ILE A 44 -0.75 -1.13 -12.05
C ILE A 44 0.52 -1.89 -11.69
N THR A 45 1.65 -1.20 -11.80
CA THR A 45 2.97 -1.69 -11.41
C THR A 45 3.18 -1.64 -9.89
N LEU A 46 4.26 -2.27 -9.42
CA LEU A 46 4.64 -2.20 -8.00
C LEU A 46 4.99 -0.76 -7.58
N ASP A 47 5.66 0.00 -8.45
CA ASP A 47 6.05 1.38 -8.17
C ASP A 47 4.82 2.30 -8.02
N GLU A 48 3.86 2.19 -8.95
CA GLU A 48 2.59 2.92 -8.88
C GLU A 48 1.80 2.56 -7.62
N ALA A 49 1.74 1.27 -7.26
CA ALA A 49 1.08 0.81 -6.05
C ALA A 49 1.73 1.40 -4.78
N THR A 50 3.06 1.40 -4.73
CA THR A 50 3.84 2.00 -3.64
C THR A 50 3.53 3.49 -3.50
N VAL A 51 3.56 4.27 -4.59
CA VAL A 51 3.26 5.71 -4.56
C VAL A 51 1.83 5.99 -4.10
N GLN A 52 0.84 5.27 -4.63
CA GLN A 52 -0.56 5.46 -4.23
C GLN A 52 -0.80 5.10 -2.76
N ILE A 53 -0.14 4.06 -2.25
CA ILE A 53 -0.26 3.68 -0.84
C ILE A 53 0.40 4.71 0.07
N VAL A 54 1.55 5.28 -0.31
CA VAL A 54 2.14 6.40 0.44
C VAL A 54 1.15 7.57 0.53
N SER A 55 0.52 7.94 -0.59
CA SER A 55 -0.49 9.00 -0.60
C SER A 55 -1.63 8.68 0.36
N THR A 56 -2.13 7.44 0.34
CA THR A 56 -3.21 6.97 1.21
C THR A 56 -2.82 7.04 2.71
N ILE A 57 -1.58 6.71 3.04
CA ILE A 57 -1.05 6.79 4.42
C ILE A 57 -0.90 8.24 4.88
N ILE A 58 -0.44 9.13 4.01
CA ILE A 58 -0.29 10.57 4.32
C ILE A 58 -1.66 11.23 4.51
N GLU A 59 -2.63 10.94 3.64
CA GLU A 59 -4.02 11.42 3.78
C GLU A 59 -4.60 11.00 5.14
N HIS A 60 -4.42 9.74 5.53
CA HIS A 60 -4.95 9.24 6.81
C HIS A 60 -4.27 9.88 8.03
N LYS A 61 -3.00 10.28 7.93
CA LYS A 61 -2.33 11.07 8.99
C LYS A 61 -2.80 12.52 9.03
N GLY A 62 -3.25 13.07 7.92
CA GLY A 62 -3.83 14.41 7.83
C GLY A 62 -5.23 14.54 8.44
N GLU A 63 -5.92 13.43 8.69
CA GLU A 63 -7.25 13.39 9.30
C GLU A 63 -7.23 13.39 10.84
N GLN A 64 -6.05 13.41 11.48
CA GLN A 64 -5.88 13.46 12.95
C GLN A 64 -5.63 14.89 13.51
N VAL A 65 -6.21 15.94 12.89
CA VAL A 65 -6.22 17.32 13.43
C VAL A 65 -7.60 17.77 13.83
#